data_AF-A0A257XCD0-F1
#
_entry.id   AF-A0A257XCD0-F1
#
_cell.length_a   1.000
_cell.length_b   1.000
_cell.length_c   1.000
_cell.angle_alpha   90.00
_cell.angle_beta   90.00
_cell.angle_gamma   90.00
#
_symmetry.space_group_name_H-M   'P 1'
#
loop_
_entity.id
_entity.type
_entity.pdbx_description
1 polymer ?
#
loop_
_entity_poly.entity_id
_entity_poly.type
_entity_poly.pdbx_seq_one_letter_code
_entity_poly.pdbx_strand_id
1 'polypeptide(L)' 'VLGLAEISRLAEDQLAVVRTARAIFPLVDAANDEPTADLLTQRMQVHEKNAWMLRSLLES' A
#
# COMPACT_ATOMS: atom_id res chain seq x y z
N VAL A 1 -11.00 -18.32 13.85
CA VAL A 1 -11.96 -17.23 13.53
C VAL A 1 -11.36 -15.85 13.80
N LEU A 2 -10.82 -15.55 14.99
CA LEU A 2 -10.19 -14.23 15.28
C LEU A 2 -8.92 -13.93 14.45
N GLY A 3 -8.05 -14.93 14.21
CA GLY A 3 -6.80 -14.72 13.47
C GLY A 3 -6.98 -14.37 11.98
N LEU A 4 -8.00 -14.93 11.32
CA LEU A 4 -8.30 -14.62 9.92
C LEU A 4 -8.82 -13.17 9.77
N ALA A 5 -9.62 -12.72 10.73
CA ALA A 5 -10.08 -11.33 10.77
C ALA A 5 -8.92 -10.34 10.96
N GLU A 6 -7.93 -10.70 11.79
CA GLU A 6 -6.73 -9.88 11.99
C GLU A 6 -5.91 -9.77 10.69
N ILE A 7 -5.65 -10.88 10.01
CA ILE A 7 -4.89 -10.89 8.75
C ILE A 7 -5.60 -10.08 7.66
N SER A 8 -6.93 -10.19 7.58
CA SER A 8 -7.73 -9.37 6.66
C SER A 8 -7.60 -7.88 6.95
N ARG A 9 -7.62 -7.47 8.23
CA ARG A 9 -7.41 -6.07 8.62
C ARG A 9 -6.02 -5.59 8.27
N LEU A 10 -4.98 -6.38 8.55
CA LEU A 10 -3.61 -6.04 8.19
C LEU A 10 -3.44 -5.85 6.67
N ALA A 11 -4.10 -6.66 5.85
CA ALA A 11 -4.07 -6.50 4.40
C ALA A 11 -4.72 -5.18 3.95
N GLU A 12 -5.86 -4.80 4.55
CA GLU A 12 -6.51 -3.51 4.30
C GLU A 12 -5.67 -2.32 4.76
N ASP A 13 -4.96 -2.45 5.87
CA ASP A 13 -4.06 -1.41 6.38
C ASP A 13 -2.89 -1.15 5.41
N GLN A 14 -2.36 -2.20 4.76
CA GLN A 14 -1.38 -2.01 3.68
C GLN A 14 -1.97 -1.21 2.51
N LEU A 15 -3.21 -1.52 2.09
CA LEU A 15 -3.90 -0.79 1.02
C LEU A 15 -4.24 0.66 1.41
N ALA A 16 -4.45 0.94 2.69
CA ALA A 16 -4.63 2.31 3.17
C ALA A 16 -3.37 3.16 2.92
N VAL A 17 -2.18 2.61 3.14
CA VAL A 17 -0.93 3.30 2.81
C VAL A 17 -0.79 3.55 1.31
N VAL A 18 -1.17 2.57 0.47
CA VAL A 18 -1.14 2.71 -0.99
C VAL A 18 -2.06 3.85 -1.46
N ARG A 19 -3.28 3.93 -0.93
CA ARG A 19 -4.23 5.01 -1.27
C ARG A 19 -3.69 6.38 -0.87
N THR A 20 -3.09 6.49 0.32
CA THR A 20 -2.47 7.75 0.78
C THR A 20 -1.30 8.13 -0.12
N ALA A 21 -0.39 7.19 -0.43
CA ALA A 21 0.73 7.46 -1.32
C ALA A 21 0.26 7.90 -2.72
N ARG A 22 -0.78 7.25 -3.26
CA ARG A 22 -1.38 7.63 -4.56
C ARG A 22 -1.95 9.04 -4.55
N ALA A 23 -2.63 9.43 -3.46
CA ALA A 23 -3.25 10.74 -3.32
C ALA A 23 -2.23 11.90 -3.26
N ILE A 24 -0.96 11.62 -2.99
CA ILE A 24 0.11 12.63 -2.92
C ILE A 24 0.68 12.96 -4.32
N PHE A 25 0.56 12.06 -5.31
CA PHE A 25 1.13 12.27 -6.65
C PHE A 25 0.75 13.59 -7.32
N PRO A 26 -0.51 14.09 -7.26
CA PRO A 26 -0.85 15.38 -7.87
C PRO A 26 -0.04 16.56 -7.31
N LEU A 27 0.29 16.53 -6.00
CA LEU A 27 1.11 17.57 -5.37
C LEU A 27 2.57 17.48 -5.82
N VAL A 28 3.08 16.26 -5.88
CA VAL A 28 4.47 15.96 -6.29
C VAL A 28 4.70 16.32 -7.76
N ASP A 29 3.73 16.00 -8.62
CA ASP A 29 3.73 16.37 -10.04
C ASP A 29 3.72 17.89 -10.23
N ALA A 30 2.84 18.61 -9.51
CA ALA A 30 2.79 20.07 -9.55
C ALA A 30 4.11 20.74 -9.08
N ALA A 31 4.86 20.08 -8.19
CA ALA A 31 6.14 20.55 -7.68
C ALA A 31 7.35 20.12 -8.56
N ASN A 32 7.15 19.28 -9.57
CA ASN A 32 8.24 18.60 -10.30
C ASN A 32 9.22 17.86 -9.37
N ASP A 33 8.72 17.27 -8.28
CA ASP A 33 9.53 16.57 -7.27
C ASP A 33 9.68 15.09 -7.63
N GLU A 34 10.49 14.82 -8.65
CA GLU A 34 10.77 13.46 -9.14
C GLU A 34 11.31 12.51 -8.04
N PRO A 35 12.22 12.93 -7.13
CA PRO A 35 12.67 12.07 -6.04
C PRO A 35 11.53 11.60 -5.12
N THR A 36 10.61 12.49 -4.76
CA THR A 36 9.45 12.09 -3.96
C THR A 36 8.51 11.16 -4.75
N ALA A 37 8.31 11.40 -6.05
CA ALA A 37 7.50 10.53 -6.90
C ALA A 37 8.03 9.09 -6.95
N ASP A 38 9.36 8.93 -7.06
CA ASP A 38 10.02 7.63 -7.06
C ASP A 38 9.86 6.93 -5.70
N LEU A 39 10.08 7.64 -4.59
CA LEU A 39 9.88 7.10 -3.24
C LEU A 39 8.44 6.62 -3.00
N LEU A 40 7.44 7.39 -3.45
CA LEU A 40 6.04 7.00 -3.36
C LEU A 40 5.75 5.75 -4.19
N THR A 41 6.34 5.64 -5.38
CA THR A 41 6.21 4.46 -6.24
C THR A 41 6.74 3.20 -5.55
N GLN A 42 7.98 3.27 -5.05
CA GLN A 42 8.60 2.15 -4.33
C GLN A 42 7.80 1.77 -3.07
N ARG A 43 7.30 2.78 -2.34
CA ARG A 43 6.46 2.58 -1.15
C ARG A 43 5.17 1.82 -1.51
N MET A 44 4.47 2.23 -2.57
CA MET A 44 3.26 1.52 -3.03
C MET A 44 3.57 0.08 -3.40
N GLN A 45 4.63 -0.19 -4.16
CA GLN A 45 5.01 -1.55 -4.57
C GLN A 45 5.20 -2.49 -3.37
N VAL A 46 5.89 -2.03 -2.32
CA VAL A 46 6.09 -2.82 -1.10
C VAL A 46 4.77 -3.12 -0.39
N HIS A 47 3.91 -2.11 -0.22
CA HIS A 47 2.63 -2.28 0.47
C HIS A 47 1.62 -3.11 -0.34
N GLU A 48 1.58 -2.98 -1.67
CA GLU A 48 0.78 -3.82 -2.56
C GLU A 48 1.23 -5.29 -2.47
N LYS A 49 2.54 -5.55 -2.51
CA LYS A 49 3.09 -6.91 -2.34
C LYS A 49 2.73 -7.50 -0.97
N ASN A 50 2.84 -6.72 0.10
CA ASN A 50 2.47 -7.17 1.44
C ASN A 50 0.97 -7.48 1.55
N ALA A 51 0.11 -6.63 1.00
CA ALA A 51 -1.33 -6.87 0.95
C ALA A 51 -1.65 -8.18 0.22
N TRP A 52 -1.00 -8.43 -0.92
CA TRP A 52 -1.15 -9.67 -1.68
C TRP A 52 -0.71 -10.90 -0.88
N MET A 53 0.46 -10.85 -0.23
CA MET A 53 0.94 -11.97 0.60
C MET A 53 -0.02 -12.27 1.75
N LEU A 54 -0.50 -11.24 2.46
CA LEU A 54 -1.46 -11.44 3.56
C LEU A 54 -2.78 -12.04 3.07
N ARG A 55 -3.28 -11.59 1.90
CA ARG A 55 -4.50 -12.17 1.29
C ARG A 55 -4.31 -13.63 0.87
N SER A 56 -3.14 -14.00 0.37
CA SER A 56 -2.85 -15.41 0.02
C SER A 56 -2.90 -16.36 1.22
N LEU A 57 -2.68 -15.87 2.45
CA LEU A 57 -2.81 -16.65 3.68
C LEU A 57 -4.27 -16.89 4.12
N LEU A 58 -5.23 -16.16 3.52
CA LEU A 58 -6.67 -16.33 3.77
C LEU A 58 -7.35 -17.27 2.77
N GLU A 59 -6.71 -17.49 1.63
CA GLU A 59 -7.20 -18.36 0.54
C GLU A 59 -6.76 -19.82 0.70
N SER A 60 -5.89 -20.10 1.67
CA SER A 60 -5.40 -21.43 2.06
C SER A 60 -6.24 -22.07 3.17
#